data_AF-A0A3N5HNJ3-F1
#
_entry.id   AF-A0A3N5HNJ3-F1
#
_cell.length_a   1.000
_cell.length_b   1.000
_cell.length_c   1.000
_cell.angle_alpha   90.00
_cell.angle_beta   90.00
_cell.angle_gamma   90.00
#
_symmetry.space_group_name_H-M   'P 1'
#
loop_
_entity.id
_entity.type
_entity.pdbx_description
1 polymer ?
#
loop_
_entity_poly.entity_id
_entity_poly.type
_entity_poly.pdbx_seq_one_letter_code
_entity_poly.pdbx_strand_id
1 'polypeptide(L)'
;MMKPMILRSTCDPLADQPFEIVERKGLGHPDTICDAVMEQVAVELAQAYLKICGRVLHFNADKGLLVAGEVDCRPGGGHVITPMRLVMGDRATFEWRKKLVPVAEIAERVASTWFRRHLPHVDPLKHLTCQVELKPASAELQSVSERRGGPVANDTSAAVGYAPFTPTERLVFQVEQFLNSASFKKAFPATGQDVKVLGVRTRGQVTLTVAMPLLASSIRTESQYFSRKAEVLKALQSFVKQKAGSGLSAEVTLNALDRRGAGVEGMYL
;
A
#
# COMPACT_ATOMS: atom_id res chain seq x y z
N MET A 1 31.39 20.93 -1.87
CA MET A 1 30.12 20.49 -2.51
C MET A 1 30.45 19.61 -3.69
N MET A 2 29.94 18.39 -3.76
CA MET A 2 29.97 17.62 -5.00
C MET A 2 29.13 18.36 -6.05
N LYS A 3 29.67 18.51 -7.26
CA LYS A 3 28.89 19.03 -8.39
C LYS A 3 28.00 17.89 -8.91
N PRO A 4 26.71 18.15 -9.21
CA PRO A 4 25.88 17.14 -9.84
C PRO A 4 26.46 16.79 -11.23
N MET A 5 26.50 15.50 -11.54
CA MET A 5 26.79 15.04 -12.90
C MET A 5 25.49 15.05 -13.70
N ILE A 6 25.46 15.81 -14.79
CA ILE A 6 24.29 15.92 -15.67
C ILE A 6 24.68 15.34 -17.02
N LEU A 7 23.99 14.27 -17.42
CA LEU A 7 24.23 13.58 -18.69
C LEU A 7 22.92 13.50 -19.46
N ARG A 8 23.01 13.58 -20.79
CA ARG A 8 21.88 13.27 -21.67
C ARG A 8 21.71 11.75 -21.73
N SER A 9 20.48 11.27 -21.52
CA SER A 9 20.17 9.85 -21.72
C SER A 9 20.43 9.44 -23.17
N THR A 10 21.04 8.27 -23.36
CA THR A 10 21.22 7.63 -24.67
C THR A 10 20.06 6.71 -25.03
N CYS A 11 19.14 6.45 -24.09
CA CYS A 11 17.97 5.61 -24.30
C CYS A 11 16.77 6.44 -24.75
N ASP A 12 15.91 5.84 -25.58
CA ASP A 12 14.62 6.41 -25.93
C ASP A 12 13.73 6.57 -24.69
N PRO A 13 12.91 7.64 -24.63
CA PRO A 13 11.94 7.81 -23.56
C PRO A 13 11.06 6.57 -23.39
N LEU A 14 10.77 6.16 -22.15
CA LEU A 14 9.98 4.95 -21.87
C LEU A 14 8.61 4.97 -22.56
N ALA A 15 8.00 6.16 -22.69
CA ALA A 15 6.73 6.36 -23.38
C ALA A 15 6.78 5.98 -24.88
N ASP A 16 7.95 6.11 -25.52
CA ASP A 16 8.15 5.85 -26.94
C ASP A 16 8.55 4.39 -27.22
N GLN A 17 8.96 3.66 -26.18
CA GLN A 17 9.29 2.24 -26.29
C GLN A 17 8.05 1.40 -26.61
N PRO A 18 8.17 0.28 -27.34
CA PRO A 18 7.02 -0.51 -27.79
C PRO A 18 6.33 -1.29 -26.67
N PHE A 19 6.95 -1.39 -25.49
CA PHE A 19 6.50 -2.21 -24.38
C PHE A 19 6.75 -1.53 -23.04
N GLU A 20 5.78 -1.62 -22.13
CA GLU A 20 5.88 -1.09 -20.77
C GLU A 20 4.95 -1.88 -19.84
N ILE A 21 5.41 -2.17 -18.63
CA ILE A 21 4.60 -2.77 -17.56
C ILE A 21 4.64 -1.83 -16.36
N VAL A 22 3.47 -1.50 -15.83
CA VAL A 22 3.33 -0.71 -14.61
C VAL A 22 2.37 -1.41 -13.66
N GLU A 23 2.77 -1.60 -12.41
CA GLU A 23 1.91 -2.14 -11.37
C GLU A 23 1.76 -1.12 -10.22
N ARG A 24 0.57 -1.06 -9.65
CA ARG A 24 0.31 -0.34 -8.41
C ARG A 24 -0.51 -1.20 -7.46
N LYS A 25 0.01 -1.37 -6.25
CA LYS A 25 -0.66 -1.97 -5.09
C LYS A 25 -1.29 -0.85 -4.25
N GLY A 26 -2.61 -0.89 -4.12
CA GLY A 26 -3.41 0.16 -3.51
C GLY A 26 -3.45 0.08 -1.99
N LEU A 27 -4.24 0.97 -1.39
CA LEU A 27 -4.28 1.22 0.05
C LEU A 27 -4.46 -0.05 0.91
N GLY A 28 -5.37 -0.96 0.52
CA GLY A 28 -5.68 -2.17 1.28
C GLY A 28 -4.82 -3.38 0.93
N HIS A 29 -3.85 -3.26 0.01
CA HIS A 29 -2.98 -4.37 -0.33
C HIS A 29 -2.02 -4.67 0.83
N PRO A 30 -1.80 -5.94 1.22
CA PRO A 30 -0.95 -6.31 2.36
C PRO A 30 0.42 -5.63 2.39
N ASP A 31 1.14 -5.62 1.27
CA ASP A 31 2.44 -4.95 1.18
C ASP A 31 2.35 -3.44 1.43
N THR A 32 1.38 -2.75 0.82
CA THR A 32 1.17 -1.31 1.02
C THR A 32 0.77 -0.99 2.47
N ILE A 33 0.02 -1.88 3.13
CA ILE A 33 -0.30 -1.75 4.55
C ILE A 33 0.98 -1.81 5.39
N CYS A 34 1.87 -2.78 5.13
CA CYS A 34 3.17 -2.88 5.81
C CYS A 34 3.97 -1.58 5.62
N ASP A 35 4.13 -1.12 4.39
CA ASP A 35 4.89 0.09 4.06
C ASP A 35 4.32 1.31 4.79
N ALA A 36 3.00 1.52 4.69
CA ALA A 36 2.35 2.71 5.23
C ALA A 36 2.30 2.72 6.77
N VAL A 37 2.09 1.57 7.40
CA VAL A 37 2.11 1.47 8.87
C VAL A 37 3.54 1.67 9.38
N MET A 38 4.53 1.02 8.79
CA MET A 38 5.93 1.13 9.22
C MET A 38 6.49 2.55 9.02
N GLU A 39 6.14 3.22 7.92
CA GLU A 39 6.47 4.64 7.72
C GLU A 39 5.82 5.53 8.79
N GLN A 40 4.54 5.30 9.13
CA GLN A 40 3.89 6.07 10.18
C GLN A 40 4.52 5.79 11.57
N VAL A 41 4.97 4.56 11.83
CA VAL A 41 5.73 4.21 13.05
C VAL A 41 7.05 4.98 13.08
N ALA A 42 7.78 5.03 11.96
CA ALA A 42 9.01 5.80 11.83
C ALA A 42 8.81 7.29 12.16
N VAL A 43 7.77 7.91 11.59
CA VAL A 43 7.42 9.32 11.84
C VAL A 43 7.09 9.56 13.32
N GLU A 44 6.27 8.70 13.93
CA GLU A 44 5.85 8.85 15.33
C GLU A 44 6.98 8.59 16.32
N LEU A 45 7.88 7.64 16.02
CA LEU A 45 9.11 7.43 16.79
C LEU A 45 10.02 8.66 16.70
N ALA A 46 10.24 9.21 15.51
CA ALA A 46 11.04 10.42 15.33
C ALA A 46 10.47 11.60 16.15
N GLN A 47 9.15 11.79 16.13
CA GLN A 47 8.47 12.81 16.94
C GLN A 47 8.62 12.56 18.45
N ALA A 48 8.47 11.29 18.89
CA ALA A 48 8.67 10.93 20.29
C ALA A 48 10.10 11.19 20.76
N TYR A 49 11.11 10.86 19.93
CA TYR A 49 12.51 11.16 20.22
C TYR A 49 12.77 12.67 20.32
N LEU A 50 12.25 13.47 19.38
CA LEU A 50 12.36 14.93 19.45
C LEU A 50 11.74 15.47 20.74
N LYS A 51 10.56 14.99 21.14
CA LYS A 51 9.87 15.43 22.35
C LYS A 51 10.58 15.04 23.65
N ILE A 52 11.04 13.78 23.75
CA ILE A 52 11.59 13.22 24.99
C ILE A 52 13.08 13.55 25.10
N CYS A 53 13.82 13.42 24.00
CA CYS A 53 15.28 13.44 23.95
C CYS A 53 15.84 14.72 23.33
N GLY A 54 15.01 15.58 22.71
CA GLY A 54 15.43 16.82 22.06
C GLY A 54 16.12 16.62 20.72
N ARG A 55 16.15 15.38 20.21
CA ARG A 55 16.75 15.00 18.92
C ARG A 55 16.17 13.68 18.46
N VAL A 56 16.22 13.42 17.16
CA VAL A 56 15.97 12.07 16.62
C VAL A 56 17.15 11.16 17.01
N LEU A 57 16.82 10.00 17.58
CA LEU A 57 17.79 8.94 17.92
C LEU A 57 17.84 7.91 16.79
N HIS A 58 18.81 6.99 16.84
CA HIS A 58 18.90 5.95 15.84
C HIS A 58 17.69 4.98 15.92
N PHE A 59 17.06 4.77 14.78
CA PHE A 59 16.08 3.72 14.55
C PHE A 59 16.02 3.42 13.04
N ASN A 60 15.58 2.23 12.70
CA ASN A 60 15.13 1.84 11.37
C ASN A 60 13.82 1.06 11.59
N ALA A 61 12.76 1.44 10.89
CA ALA A 61 11.44 0.85 11.04
C ALA A 61 10.88 0.55 9.65
N ASP A 62 11.50 -0.40 8.96
CA ASP A 62 11.28 -0.73 7.55
C ASP A 62 11.12 -2.25 7.30
N LYS A 63 10.99 -3.05 8.37
CA LYS A 63 10.69 -4.49 8.28
C LYS A 63 9.29 -4.76 8.82
N GLY A 64 8.32 -4.82 7.91
CA GLY A 64 6.93 -5.19 8.20
C GLY A 64 6.56 -6.51 7.55
N LEU A 65 5.83 -7.36 8.27
CA LEU A 65 5.20 -8.57 7.72
C LEU A 65 3.76 -8.66 8.20
N LEU A 66 2.81 -8.64 7.26
CA LEU A 66 1.41 -8.91 7.54
C LEU A 66 1.13 -10.39 7.28
N VAL A 67 1.06 -11.18 8.35
CA VAL A 67 0.70 -12.59 8.30
C VAL A 67 -0.82 -12.70 8.14
N ALA A 68 -1.25 -13.44 7.13
CA ALA A 68 -2.66 -13.67 6.83
C ALA A 68 -3.38 -14.30 8.03
N GLY A 69 -4.60 -13.83 8.26
CA GLY A 69 -5.57 -14.50 9.12
C GLY A 69 -6.37 -15.55 8.35
N GLU A 70 -7.46 -15.99 8.97
CA GLU A 70 -8.43 -16.90 8.36
C GLU A 70 -9.83 -16.30 8.51
N VAL A 71 -10.64 -16.40 7.46
CA VAL A 71 -12.00 -15.88 7.42
C VAL A 71 -12.97 -16.94 6.90
N ASP A 72 -14.11 -17.08 7.56
CA ASP A 72 -15.29 -17.69 6.96
C ASP A 72 -15.98 -16.61 6.14
N CYS A 73 -15.81 -16.64 4.82
CA CYS A 73 -16.38 -15.67 3.89
C CYS A 73 -17.48 -16.33 3.04
N ARG A 74 -18.68 -15.75 3.07
CA ARG A 74 -19.82 -16.23 2.30
C ARG A 74 -20.72 -15.08 1.84
N PRO A 75 -21.62 -15.30 0.87
CA PRO A 75 -22.59 -14.30 0.52
C PRO A 75 -23.47 -13.99 1.74
N GLY A 76 -23.64 -12.71 2.05
CA GLY A 76 -24.38 -12.19 3.20
C GLY A 76 -23.50 -11.85 4.38
N GLY A 77 -22.20 -12.18 4.34
CA GLY A 77 -21.24 -11.79 5.37
C GLY A 77 -20.30 -12.93 5.74
N GLY A 78 -19.81 -12.90 6.95
CA GLY A 78 -18.74 -13.78 7.36
C GLY A 78 -18.18 -13.33 8.70
N HIS A 79 -17.16 -14.03 9.15
CA HIS A 79 -16.44 -13.63 10.35
C HIS A 79 -14.97 -14.02 10.24
N VAL A 80 -14.15 -13.27 10.96
CA VAL A 80 -12.74 -13.59 11.14
C VAL A 80 -12.65 -14.78 12.10
N ILE A 81 -12.06 -15.87 11.64
CA ILE A 81 -11.75 -17.06 12.46
C ILE A 81 -10.45 -16.80 13.21
N THR A 82 -9.41 -16.43 12.47
CA THR A 82 -8.09 -16.09 13.01
C THR A 82 -7.73 -14.66 12.60
N PRO A 83 -7.46 -13.75 13.55
CA PRO A 83 -6.98 -12.40 13.25
C PRO A 83 -5.71 -12.43 12.40
N MET A 84 -5.55 -11.44 11.53
CA MET A 84 -4.24 -11.20 10.90
C MET A 84 -3.24 -10.74 11.96
N ARG A 85 -1.95 -10.95 11.68
CA ARG A 85 -0.86 -10.54 12.58
C ARG A 85 0.12 -9.64 11.86
N LEU A 86 0.29 -8.42 12.35
CA LEU A 86 1.30 -7.48 11.86
C LEU A 86 2.56 -7.59 12.72
N VAL A 87 3.64 -8.10 12.14
CA VAL A 87 4.97 -8.13 12.74
C VAL A 87 5.73 -6.87 12.32
N MET A 88 6.20 -6.09 13.30
CA MET A 88 6.90 -4.82 13.09
C MET A 88 8.31 -4.91 13.67
N GLY A 89 9.30 -5.09 12.82
CA GLY A 89 10.67 -5.42 13.20
C GLY A 89 11.69 -4.32 12.93
N ASP A 90 12.94 -4.69 13.26
CA ASP A 90 14.21 -3.97 13.05
C ASP A 90 14.77 -3.27 14.30
N ARG A 91 15.17 -1.98 14.22
CA ARG A 91 15.96 -1.32 15.27
C ARG A 91 15.29 -0.06 15.81
N ALA A 92 15.28 0.09 17.12
CA ALA A 92 14.84 1.32 17.80
C ALA A 92 15.64 1.56 19.08
N THR A 93 15.67 2.82 19.54
CA THR A 93 16.28 3.21 20.81
C THR A 93 15.22 3.28 21.90
N PHE A 94 15.30 2.41 22.90
CA PHE A 94 14.31 2.31 23.97
C PHE A 94 14.62 3.22 25.16
N GLU A 95 15.89 3.58 25.34
CA GLU A 95 16.34 4.43 26.43
C GLU A 95 17.46 5.36 25.94
N TRP A 96 17.43 6.61 26.39
CA TRP A 96 18.52 7.55 26.19
C TRP A 96 18.70 8.45 27.42
N ARG A 97 19.89 8.40 28.04
CA ARG A 97 20.21 9.16 29.27
C ARG A 97 19.13 9.01 30.35
N LYS A 98 18.73 7.77 30.65
CA LYS A 98 17.67 7.41 31.62
C LYS A 98 16.25 7.84 31.22
N LYS A 99 16.05 8.36 30.01
CA LYS A 99 14.71 8.65 29.47
C LYS A 99 14.24 7.47 28.65
N LEU A 100 13.11 6.89 29.04
CA LEU A 100 12.49 5.78 28.33
C LEU A 100 11.62 6.29 27.17
N VAL A 101 11.63 5.56 26.07
CA VAL A 101 10.80 5.79 24.90
C VAL A 101 9.87 4.59 24.73
N PRO A 102 8.53 4.77 24.72
CA PRO A 102 7.58 3.67 24.67
C PRO A 102 7.41 3.13 23.24
N VAL A 103 8.48 2.54 22.69
CA VAL A 103 8.55 2.10 21.28
C VAL A 103 7.41 1.15 20.91
N ALA A 104 7.15 0.13 21.73
CA ALA A 104 6.11 -0.86 21.45
C ALA A 104 4.71 -0.25 21.47
N GLU A 105 4.41 0.58 22.48
CA GLU A 105 3.12 1.26 22.60
C GLU A 105 2.88 2.21 21.41
N ILE A 106 3.92 2.91 20.95
CA ILE A 106 3.84 3.76 19.76
C ILE A 106 3.51 2.91 18.54
N ALA A 107 4.22 1.80 18.32
CA ALA A 107 4.02 0.93 17.17
C ALA A 107 2.60 0.34 17.12
N GLU A 108 2.12 -0.23 18.24
CA GLU A 108 0.78 -0.80 18.35
C GLU A 108 -0.32 0.24 18.18
N ARG A 109 -0.16 1.42 18.80
CA ARG A 109 -1.10 2.53 18.64
C ARG A 109 -1.19 2.98 17.19
N VAL A 110 -0.04 3.16 16.53
CA VAL A 110 0.02 3.57 15.13
C VAL A 110 -0.68 2.57 14.23
N ALA A 111 -0.38 1.27 14.39
CA ALA A 111 -1.05 0.22 13.63
C ALA A 111 -2.57 0.30 13.85
N SER A 112 -3.05 0.31 15.11
CA SER A 112 -4.48 0.40 15.39
C SER A 112 -5.14 1.64 14.79
N THR A 113 -4.52 2.82 14.92
CA THR A 113 -5.04 4.08 14.37
C THR A 113 -5.07 4.06 12.84
N TRP A 114 -4.02 3.54 12.21
CA TRP A 114 -3.91 3.47 10.76
C TRP A 114 -5.01 2.56 10.18
N PHE A 115 -5.19 1.37 10.76
CA PHE A 115 -6.25 0.44 10.34
C PHE A 115 -7.64 1.05 10.49
N ARG A 116 -7.97 1.66 11.65
CA ARG A 116 -9.27 2.32 11.86
C ARG A 116 -9.54 3.42 10.83
N ARG A 117 -8.50 4.17 10.44
CA ARG A 117 -8.62 5.30 9.52
C ARG A 117 -8.80 4.86 8.07
N HIS A 118 -8.08 3.82 7.64
CA HIS A 118 -7.95 3.48 6.23
C HIS A 118 -8.77 2.26 5.81
N LEU A 119 -9.04 1.33 6.73
CA LEU A 119 -9.75 0.08 6.48
C LEU A 119 -11.01 -0.01 7.36
N PRO A 120 -12.11 0.71 7.01
CA PRO A 120 -13.28 0.86 7.87
C PRO A 120 -14.04 -0.45 8.16
N HIS A 121 -13.79 -1.51 7.39
CA HIS A 121 -14.38 -2.84 7.59
C HIS A 121 -13.49 -3.79 8.39
N VAL A 122 -12.33 -3.31 8.85
CA VAL A 122 -11.43 -4.04 9.73
C VAL A 122 -11.47 -3.39 11.11
N ASP A 123 -11.94 -4.14 12.11
CA ASP A 123 -11.82 -3.74 13.51
C ASP A 123 -10.45 -4.20 14.04
N PRO A 124 -9.46 -3.31 14.23
CA PRO A 124 -8.14 -3.74 14.65
C PRO A 124 -8.08 -4.25 16.10
N LEU A 125 -9.13 -4.09 16.90
CA LEU A 125 -9.18 -4.73 18.23
C LEU A 125 -9.55 -6.21 18.15
N LYS A 126 -10.23 -6.63 17.08
CA LYS A 126 -10.72 -8.00 16.89
C LYS A 126 -10.01 -8.75 15.79
N HIS A 127 -9.65 -8.06 14.72
CA HIS A 127 -9.19 -8.64 13.47
C HIS A 127 -7.67 -8.52 13.30
N LEU A 128 -6.97 -7.82 14.19
CA LEU A 128 -5.53 -7.60 14.10
C LEU A 128 -4.85 -7.93 15.43
N THR A 129 -3.72 -8.63 15.35
CA THR A 129 -2.75 -8.75 16.44
C THR A 129 -1.45 -8.05 16.01
N CYS A 130 -0.79 -7.37 16.93
CA CYS A 130 0.50 -6.72 16.68
C CYS A 130 1.59 -7.51 17.39
N GLN A 131 2.71 -7.73 16.69
CA GLN A 131 3.92 -8.32 17.26
C GLN A 131 5.08 -7.35 17.02
N VAL A 132 5.49 -6.63 18.06
CA VAL A 132 6.60 -5.67 17.96
C VAL A 132 7.93 -6.39 18.15
N GLU A 133 8.71 -6.47 17.08
CA GLU A 133 10.06 -7.02 17.02
C GLU A 133 11.13 -5.94 16.75
N LEU A 134 10.83 -4.67 17.03
CA LEU A 134 11.84 -3.61 17.12
C LEU A 134 12.77 -3.92 18.30
N LYS A 135 14.08 -4.03 18.04
CA LYS A 135 15.10 -4.33 19.04
C LYS A 135 16.11 -3.18 19.18
N PRO A 136 16.89 -3.12 20.26
CA PRO A 136 17.99 -2.18 20.37
C PRO A 136 18.95 -2.29 19.17
N ALA A 137 19.40 -1.14 18.66
CA ALA A 137 20.45 -1.08 17.64
C ALA A 137 21.80 -1.56 18.18
N SER A 138 22.68 -2.06 17.30
CA SER A 138 24.06 -2.35 17.68
C SER A 138 24.80 -1.08 18.10
N ALA A 139 25.80 -1.21 18.97
CA ALA A 139 26.59 -0.07 19.45
C ALA A 139 27.23 0.74 18.30
N GLU A 140 27.65 0.05 17.24
CA GLU A 140 28.22 0.68 16.04
C GLU A 140 27.23 1.62 15.36
N LEU A 141 26.00 1.16 15.08
CA LEU A 141 24.96 1.96 14.41
C LEU A 141 24.45 3.11 15.29
N GLN A 142 24.38 2.90 16.61
CA GLN A 142 24.09 3.98 17.55
C GLN A 142 25.14 5.09 17.44
N SER A 143 26.44 4.73 17.41
CA SER A 143 27.55 5.69 17.34
C SER A 143 27.51 6.56 16.07
N VAL A 144 26.99 6.03 14.96
CA VAL A 144 26.84 6.76 13.68
C VAL A 144 25.91 7.96 13.85
N SER A 145 24.81 7.79 14.60
CA SER A 145 23.85 8.86 14.86
C SER A 145 24.36 9.94 15.82
N GLU A 146 25.44 9.66 16.55
CA GLU A 146 26.01 10.53 17.58
C GLU A 146 27.28 11.28 17.14
N ARG A 147 27.75 11.07 15.90
CA ARG A 147 28.97 11.70 15.39
C ARG A 147 28.86 13.23 15.38
N ARG A 148 29.94 13.88 15.82
CA ARG A 148 30.10 15.34 15.73
C ARG A 148 30.35 15.71 14.27
N GLY A 149 29.50 16.53 13.68
CA GLY A 149 29.62 16.97 12.27
C GLY A 149 28.34 16.89 11.44
N GLY A 150 27.26 16.30 11.99
CA GLY A 150 25.97 16.16 11.31
C GLY A 150 25.66 14.70 10.93
N PRO A 151 24.50 14.43 10.32
CA PRO A 151 24.14 13.08 9.90
C PRO A 151 25.12 12.58 8.84
N VAL A 152 25.51 11.31 8.97
CA VAL A 152 26.28 10.59 7.96
C VAL A 152 25.39 9.48 7.37
N ALA A 153 25.72 9.01 6.17
CA ALA A 153 25.04 7.86 5.60
C ALA A 153 25.16 6.66 6.54
N ASN A 154 24.04 6.00 6.83
CA ASN A 154 23.98 4.80 7.66
C ASN A 154 24.29 3.52 6.87
N ASP A 155 24.19 3.57 5.54
CA ASP A 155 24.44 2.47 4.63
C ASP A 155 24.93 2.96 3.26
N THR A 156 25.45 2.04 2.45
CA THR A 156 25.82 2.28 1.04
C THR A 156 24.61 2.02 0.16
N SER A 157 23.80 3.06 -0.06
CA SER A 157 22.54 2.96 -0.81
C SER A 157 22.49 3.95 -1.98
N ALA A 158 21.69 3.61 -2.99
CA ALA A 158 21.35 4.50 -4.10
C ALA A 158 19.83 4.68 -4.18
N ALA A 159 19.38 5.91 -4.42
CA ALA A 159 17.97 6.22 -4.66
C ALA A 159 17.80 6.64 -6.12
N VAL A 160 16.72 6.18 -6.74
CA VAL A 160 16.34 6.54 -8.11
C VAL A 160 15.01 7.28 -8.08
N GLY A 161 14.93 8.37 -8.82
CA GLY A 161 13.69 9.10 -9.06
C GLY A 161 13.68 9.63 -10.48
N TYR A 162 12.50 9.74 -11.06
CA TYR A 162 12.30 10.27 -12.40
C TYR A 162 11.00 11.07 -12.47
N ALA A 163 10.94 11.97 -13.44
CA ALA A 163 9.74 12.72 -13.77
C ALA A 163 9.81 13.16 -15.24
N PRO A 164 8.65 13.35 -15.91
CA PRO A 164 7.30 13.03 -15.43
C PRO A 164 6.97 11.54 -15.53
N PHE A 165 5.82 11.13 -14.99
CA PHE A 165 5.24 9.83 -15.33
C PHE A 165 4.97 9.71 -16.83
N THR A 166 5.13 8.51 -17.37
CA THR A 166 4.61 8.12 -18.68
C THR A 166 3.07 8.20 -18.69
N PRO A 167 2.45 8.20 -19.87
CA PRO A 167 1.01 8.09 -19.98
C PRO A 167 0.42 6.83 -19.29
N THR A 168 1.09 5.68 -19.40
CA THR A 168 0.67 4.42 -18.76
C THR A 168 0.76 4.49 -17.23
N GLU A 169 1.88 4.99 -16.70
CA GLU A 169 2.11 5.15 -15.26
C GLU A 169 1.05 6.04 -14.63
N ARG A 170 0.78 7.18 -15.28
CA ARG A 170 -0.25 8.12 -14.85
C ARG A 170 -1.63 7.47 -14.83
N LEU A 171 -1.97 6.69 -15.85
CA LEU A 171 -3.26 6.01 -15.94
C LEU A 171 -3.41 4.96 -14.83
N VAL A 172 -2.41 4.10 -14.61
CA VAL A 172 -2.40 3.09 -13.54
C VAL A 172 -2.53 3.74 -12.16
N PHE A 173 -1.76 4.81 -11.92
CA PHE A 173 -1.83 5.59 -10.68
C PHE A 173 -3.22 6.17 -10.44
N GLN A 174 -3.80 6.82 -11.46
CA GLN A 174 -5.11 7.45 -11.37
C GLN A 174 -6.26 6.45 -11.20
N VAL A 175 -6.16 5.26 -11.79
CA VAL A 175 -7.18 4.20 -11.65
C VAL A 175 -7.25 3.70 -10.21
N GLU A 176 -6.11 3.43 -9.57
CA GLU A 176 -6.10 3.01 -8.16
C GLU A 176 -6.66 4.12 -7.26
N GLN A 177 -6.23 5.37 -7.47
CA GLN A 177 -6.74 6.52 -6.72
C GLN A 177 -8.24 6.72 -6.89
N PHE A 178 -8.76 6.50 -8.10
CA PHE A 178 -10.19 6.60 -8.37
C PHE A 178 -10.97 5.54 -7.58
N LEU A 179 -10.56 4.27 -7.65
CA LEU A 179 -11.25 3.15 -7.00
C LEU A 179 -11.20 3.24 -5.46
N ASN A 180 -10.17 3.87 -4.90
CA ASN A 180 -10.04 4.13 -3.47
C ASN A 180 -10.45 5.54 -3.04
N SER A 181 -10.97 6.37 -3.95
CA SER A 181 -11.45 7.71 -3.61
C SER A 181 -12.73 7.65 -2.76
N ALA A 182 -12.90 8.63 -1.87
CA ALA A 182 -14.09 8.73 -1.02
C ALA A 182 -15.39 8.85 -1.85
N SER A 183 -15.36 9.56 -2.98
CA SER A 183 -16.52 9.68 -3.87
C SER A 183 -16.88 8.36 -4.53
N PHE A 184 -15.89 7.59 -4.98
CA PHE A 184 -16.12 6.27 -5.56
C PHE A 184 -16.64 5.29 -4.51
N LYS A 185 -16.02 5.22 -3.33
CA LYS A 185 -16.50 4.36 -2.23
C LYS A 185 -17.90 4.73 -1.77
N LYS A 186 -18.28 6.01 -1.82
CA LYS A 186 -19.66 6.44 -1.55
C LYS A 186 -20.66 5.97 -2.62
N ALA A 187 -20.28 6.01 -3.89
CA ALA A 187 -21.13 5.56 -4.99
C ALA A 187 -21.21 4.02 -5.08
N PHE A 188 -20.13 3.32 -4.73
CA PHE A 188 -19.98 1.87 -4.76
C PHE A 188 -19.54 1.33 -3.37
N PRO A 189 -20.42 1.43 -2.35
CA PRO A 189 -20.08 1.08 -0.97
C PRO A 189 -19.78 -0.41 -0.76
N ALA A 190 -20.15 -1.27 -1.71
CA ALA A 190 -19.84 -2.68 -1.70
C ALA A 190 -18.38 -3.00 -2.06
N THR A 191 -17.52 -2.02 -2.37
CA THR A 191 -16.14 -2.27 -2.83
C THR A 191 -15.12 -2.15 -1.70
N GLY A 192 -14.19 -3.09 -1.60
CA GLY A 192 -13.10 -3.07 -0.60
C GLY A 192 -11.90 -2.22 -1.01
N GLN A 193 -10.97 -2.01 -0.06
CA GLN A 193 -9.80 -1.13 -0.24
C GLN A 193 -8.57 -1.80 -0.86
N ASP A 194 -8.54 -3.14 -0.90
CA ASP A 194 -7.47 -3.91 -1.54
C ASP A 194 -7.62 -3.84 -3.07
N VAL A 195 -6.98 -2.85 -3.67
CA VAL A 195 -7.04 -2.60 -5.11
C VAL A 195 -5.65 -2.81 -5.69
N LYS A 196 -5.52 -3.69 -6.68
CA LYS A 196 -4.28 -3.85 -7.44
C LYS A 196 -4.54 -3.56 -8.90
N VAL A 197 -3.70 -2.72 -9.50
CA VAL A 197 -3.82 -2.32 -10.92
C VAL A 197 -2.52 -2.68 -11.62
N LEU A 198 -2.62 -3.51 -12.65
CA LEU A 198 -1.53 -3.84 -13.56
C LEU A 198 -1.87 -3.27 -14.95
N GLY A 199 -1.00 -2.44 -15.51
CA GLY A 199 -1.09 -1.95 -16.87
C GLY A 199 0.04 -2.53 -17.72
N VAL A 200 -0.32 -3.12 -18.85
CA VAL A 200 0.63 -3.59 -19.85
C VAL A 200 0.36 -2.82 -21.14
N ARG A 201 1.36 -2.06 -21.61
CA ARG A 201 1.32 -1.36 -22.90
C ARG A 201 2.09 -2.15 -23.93
N THR A 202 1.46 -2.48 -25.05
CA THR A 202 2.12 -3.06 -26.22
C THR A 202 1.74 -2.28 -27.47
N ARG A 203 2.73 -1.70 -28.16
CA ARG A 203 2.57 -0.92 -29.41
C ARG A 203 1.43 0.13 -29.35
N GLY A 204 1.32 0.81 -28.21
CA GLY A 204 0.34 1.89 -28.00
C GLY A 204 -1.03 1.46 -27.44
N GLN A 205 -1.31 0.16 -27.34
CA GLN A 205 -2.50 -0.37 -26.68
C GLN A 205 -2.17 -0.74 -25.23
N VAL A 206 -2.98 -0.26 -24.28
CA VAL A 206 -2.87 -0.57 -22.85
C VAL A 206 -3.97 -1.52 -22.43
N THR A 207 -3.60 -2.65 -21.84
CA THR A 207 -4.52 -3.56 -21.16
C THR A 207 -4.34 -3.37 -19.66
N LEU A 208 -5.41 -2.96 -18.98
CA LEU A 208 -5.46 -2.82 -17.52
C LEU A 208 -6.14 -4.05 -16.90
N THR A 209 -5.47 -4.68 -15.95
CA THR A 209 -6.03 -5.71 -15.08
C THR A 209 -6.17 -5.16 -13.67
N VAL A 210 -7.41 -5.10 -13.18
CA VAL A 210 -7.73 -4.62 -11.83
C VAL A 210 -8.24 -5.78 -10.99
N ALA A 211 -7.68 -5.94 -9.79
CA ALA A 211 -8.23 -6.79 -8.74
C ALA A 211 -8.76 -5.91 -7.61
N MET A 212 -10.03 -6.10 -7.21
CA MET A 212 -10.66 -5.40 -6.11
C MET A 212 -11.80 -6.25 -5.52
N PRO A 213 -11.79 -6.55 -4.21
CA PRO A 213 -12.83 -7.35 -3.60
C PRO A 213 -14.15 -6.57 -3.49
N LEU A 214 -15.26 -7.31 -3.46
CA LEU A 214 -16.55 -6.79 -3.03
C LEU A 214 -16.89 -7.31 -1.65
N LEU A 215 -17.29 -6.44 -0.73
CA LEU A 215 -17.60 -6.79 0.65
C LEU A 215 -18.67 -7.90 0.70
N ALA A 216 -18.30 -9.06 1.26
CA ALA A 216 -19.18 -10.21 1.43
C ALA A 216 -20.55 -9.87 2.07
N SER A 217 -20.57 -8.96 3.05
CA SER A 217 -21.78 -8.48 3.73
C SER A 217 -22.76 -7.73 2.81
N SER A 218 -22.28 -7.21 1.68
CA SER A 218 -23.07 -6.49 0.68
C SER A 218 -23.58 -7.38 -0.46
N ILE A 219 -23.16 -8.65 -0.51
CA ILE A 219 -23.43 -9.58 -1.60
C ILE A 219 -24.18 -10.78 -1.05
N ARG A 220 -25.45 -10.99 -1.41
CA ARG A 220 -26.27 -12.12 -0.96
C ARG A 220 -26.25 -13.32 -1.89
N THR A 221 -25.98 -13.10 -3.18
CA THR A 221 -25.97 -14.15 -4.20
C THR A 221 -24.87 -13.90 -5.23
N GLU A 222 -24.46 -14.97 -5.91
CA GLU A 222 -23.50 -14.89 -7.01
C GLU A 222 -23.99 -13.97 -8.15
N SER A 223 -25.28 -14.06 -8.50
CA SER A 223 -25.88 -13.16 -9.51
C SER A 223 -25.74 -11.69 -9.11
N GLN A 224 -25.92 -11.38 -7.82
CA GLN A 224 -25.73 -10.03 -7.32
C GLN A 224 -24.28 -9.59 -7.40
N TYR A 225 -23.31 -10.43 -7.04
CA TYR A 225 -21.88 -10.13 -7.20
C TYR A 225 -21.53 -9.71 -8.62
N PHE A 226 -21.89 -10.54 -9.60
CA PHE A 226 -21.56 -10.24 -10.99
C PHE A 226 -22.32 -9.02 -11.54
N SER A 227 -23.55 -8.77 -11.06
CA SER A 227 -24.28 -7.54 -11.39
C SER A 227 -23.55 -6.31 -10.86
N ARG A 228 -23.15 -6.30 -9.58
CA ARG A 228 -22.37 -5.21 -8.97
C ARG A 228 -21.01 -5.02 -9.62
N LYS A 229 -20.30 -6.11 -9.93
CA LYS A 229 -19.05 -6.09 -10.69
C LYS A 229 -19.24 -5.42 -12.06
N ALA A 230 -20.33 -5.68 -12.76
CA ALA A 230 -20.63 -5.06 -14.06
C ALA A 230 -20.88 -3.55 -13.93
N GLU A 231 -21.62 -3.11 -12.90
CA GLU A 231 -21.83 -1.69 -12.60
C GLU A 231 -20.49 -0.96 -12.34
N VAL A 232 -19.64 -1.54 -11.50
CA VAL A 232 -18.30 -1.04 -11.19
C VAL A 232 -17.43 -1.01 -12.46
N LEU A 233 -17.42 -2.07 -13.24
CA LEU A 233 -16.64 -2.17 -14.47
C LEU A 233 -17.06 -1.09 -15.48
N LYS A 234 -18.35 -0.80 -15.61
CA LYS A 234 -18.85 0.27 -16.49
C LYS A 234 -18.36 1.66 -16.05
N ALA A 235 -18.38 1.95 -14.74
CA ALA A 235 -17.84 3.20 -14.21
C ALA A 235 -16.34 3.30 -14.43
N LEU A 236 -15.61 2.21 -14.21
CA LEU A 236 -14.17 2.11 -14.44
C LEU A 236 -13.80 2.31 -15.91
N GLN A 237 -14.51 1.66 -16.84
CA GLN A 237 -14.34 1.85 -18.29
C GLN A 237 -14.57 3.30 -18.70
N SER A 238 -15.59 3.95 -18.14
CA SER A 238 -15.88 5.37 -18.41
C SER A 238 -14.74 6.28 -17.92
N PHE A 239 -14.22 6.01 -16.72
CA PHE A 239 -13.07 6.74 -16.16
C PHE A 239 -11.80 6.52 -16.99
N VAL A 240 -11.48 5.27 -17.35
CA VAL A 240 -10.31 4.93 -18.17
C VAL A 240 -10.37 5.62 -19.52
N LYS A 241 -11.52 5.57 -20.21
CA LYS A 241 -11.72 6.26 -21.49
C LYS A 241 -11.52 7.78 -21.36
N GLN A 242 -12.03 8.38 -20.29
CA GLN A 242 -11.85 9.81 -20.03
C GLN A 242 -10.37 10.17 -19.78
N LYS A 243 -9.64 9.35 -19.01
CA LYS A 243 -8.24 9.64 -18.64
C LYS A 243 -7.24 9.31 -19.75
N ALA A 244 -7.49 8.27 -20.54
CA ALA A 244 -6.67 7.93 -21.68
C ALA A 244 -6.77 8.99 -22.81
N GLY A 245 -7.96 9.58 -22.99
CA GLY A 245 -8.19 10.59 -24.03
C GLY A 245 -7.96 10.03 -25.44
N SER A 246 -7.53 10.87 -26.37
CA SER A 246 -7.16 10.47 -27.74
C SER A 246 -5.72 9.94 -27.85
N GLY A 247 -4.91 10.06 -26.79
CA GLY A 247 -3.49 9.73 -26.82
C GLY A 247 -3.15 8.28 -26.46
N LEU A 248 -4.15 7.49 -26.03
CA LEU A 248 -3.97 6.13 -25.54
C LEU A 248 -5.22 5.28 -25.84
N SER A 249 -5.03 4.12 -26.45
CA SER A 249 -6.08 3.09 -26.50
C SER A 249 -5.95 2.23 -25.25
N ALA A 250 -7.00 2.19 -24.41
CA ALA A 250 -6.98 1.45 -23.15
C ALA A 250 -8.24 0.61 -22.95
N GLU A 251 -8.05 -0.65 -22.57
CA GLU A 251 -9.10 -1.55 -22.13
C GLU A 251 -8.87 -1.98 -20.69
N VAL A 252 -9.93 -2.41 -19.99
CA VAL A 252 -9.84 -2.76 -18.58
C VAL A 252 -10.67 -4.00 -18.26
N THR A 253 -10.07 -4.89 -17.50
CA THR A 253 -10.70 -6.07 -16.90
C THR A 253 -10.71 -5.94 -15.39
N LEU A 254 -11.82 -6.28 -14.74
CA LEU A 254 -11.95 -6.34 -13.29
C LEU A 254 -12.05 -7.79 -12.85
N ASN A 255 -11.32 -8.19 -11.80
CA ASN A 255 -11.33 -9.51 -11.17
C ASN A 255 -11.27 -10.65 -12.20
N ALA A 256 -10.13 -10.76 -12.88
CA ALA A 256 -9.95 -11.69 -14.02
C ALA A 256 -10.02 -13.18 -13.62
N LEU A 257 -9.90 -13.50 -12.33
CA LEU A 257 -9.97 -14.88 -11.82
C LEU A 257 -11.40 -15.36 -11.52
N ASP A 258 -12.40 -14.47 -11.61
CA ASP A 258 -13.78 -14.83 -11.31
C ASP A 258 -14.34 -15.90 -12.26
N ARG A 259 -15.15 -16.82 -11.73
CA ARG A 259 -15.77 -17.92 -12.48
C ARG A 259 -17.25 -18.06 -12.11
N ARG A 260 -18.14 -17.77 -13.06
CA ARG A 260 -19.59 -17.98 -12.88
C ARG A 260 -19.90 -19.47 -12.68
N GLY A 261 -20.81 -19.77 -11.76
CA GLY A 261 -21.21 -21.12 -11.39
C GLY A 261 -20.31 -21.79 -10.35
N ALA A 262 -19.21 -21.16 -9.94
CA ALA A 262 -18.29 -21.71 -8.93
C ALA A 262 -18.63 -21.26 -7.49
N GLY A 263 -19.74 -20.56 -7.28
CA GLY A 263 -20.13 -20.05 -5.97
C GLY A 263 -19.06 -19.12 -5.39
N VAL A 264 -18.71 -19.29 -4.12
CA VAL A 264 -17.74 -18.44 -3.40
C VAL A 264 -16.35 -18.47 -4.04
N GLU A 265 -15.90 -19.64 -4.52
CA GLU A 265 -14.59 -19.80 -5.17
C GLU A 265 -14.49 -19.06 -6.52
N GLY A 266 -15.63 -18.61 -7.06
CA GLY A 266 -15.72 -17.86 -8.31
C GLY A 266 -15.79 -16.35 -8.12
N MET A 267 -15.74 -15.85 -6.89
CA MET A 267 -15.93 -14.44 -6.56
C MET A 267 -14.80 -13.92 -5.69
N TYR A 268 -14.32 -12.71 -5.95
CA TYR A 268 -13.43 -12.01 -5.04
C TYR A 268 -14.24 -11.22 -4.00
N LEU A 269 -14.50 -11.84 -2.85
CA LEU A 269 -15.22 -11.27 -1.71
C LEU A 269 -14.29 -10.80 -0.58
#